data_AF-A0A8S3AFL3-F1
#
_entry.id   AF-A0A8S3AFL3-F1
#
_cell.length_a   1.000
_cell.length_b   1.000
_cell.length_c   1.000
_cell.angle_alpha   90.00
_cell.angle_beta   90.00
_cell.angle_gamma   90.00
#
_symmetry.space_group_name_H-M   'P 1'
#
loop_
_entity.id
_entity.type
_entity.pdbx_description
1 polymer ?
#
loop_
_entity_poly.entity_id
_entity_poly.type
_entity_poly.pdbx_seq_one_letter_code
_entity_poly.pdbx_strand_id
1 'polypeptide(L)'
;MDENKAEFTVINPKSVTIGQLYGQFDPVSHEWSDGVLAVNYRKFAVSTTPDRKWLLFDGPVDAIWIENMNTVLDDNKKLCLNSGEIIQLAKTTNLIFEPMDLEQASPATVSRCGMIYMEPASLGWRPIFTSWVNLLPPTLTEQHKKLIVELFERFVDPCIAYLRKGGLKELSPTSDSNLVRSLMNILDCLFEKFHDPKKFASYVTKEIFTWIEGMFFFALIWSIGITGDTNSRVKFDIFLRKIMVAGIDDEEKRNFSLLDPVPAPTKPYTALLPENLTIYHYKFVSETADEENAREKPPDAEEGNQYWEPWSYQLYNVPLIAKDTLFNEIIVETLDTVRFTALLDMLVTHQKSVLVVGPTGTGKSAYIIEYLLRKCDKAIYKPIFINFSAQTSASQTQDIIMSKLDKRRKGVYGPPVGQKCVVFVDDLNMPQVEQYGAQPPVELLRQWLDHSNWYDRKDQSRIGLIDMQLICAMGPPGGGRNAVTARFLRHFNTIGINEFDDKVLATIFTKIMEWHITA
;
A
#
# COMPACT_ATOMS: atom_id res chain seq x y z
N MET A 1 28.15 -13.32 25.84
CA MET A 1 28.40 -11.92 25.49
C MET A 1 27.18 -11.17 25.98
N ASP A 2 27.33 -10.37 27.02
CA ASP A 2 26.22 -9.58 27.56
C ASP A 2 26.02 -8.37 26.65
N GLU A 3 25.15 -8.50 25.65
CA GLU A 3 24.77 -7.38 24.80
C GLU A 3 23.82 -6.45 25.57
N ASN A 4 24.15 -5.16 25.58
CA ASN A 4 23.27 -4.16 26.17
C ASN A 4 22.06 -3.93 25.26
N LYS A 5 20.91 -3.65 25.88
CA LYS A 5 19.68 -3.28 25.18
C LYS A 5 19.93 -2.08 24.27
N ALA A 6 19.31 -2.07 23.09
CA ALA A 6 19.34 -0.93 22.17
C ALA A 6 18.08 -0.06 22.34
N GLU A 7 18.27 1.24 22.55
CA GLU A 7 17.22 2.24 22.42
C GLU A 7 17.40 2.97 21.10
N PHE A 8 16.34 3.05 20.30
CA PHE A 8 16.42 3.70 19.00
C PHE A 8 15.42 4.85 18.86
N THR A 9 15.79 5.84 18.05
CA THR A 9 14.89 6.92 17.61
C THR A 9 15.05 7.08 16.10
N VAL A 10 13.93 7.11 15.38
CA VAL A 10 13.92 7.16 13.91
C VAL A 10 13.40 8.50 13.41
N ILE A 11 14.13 9.11 12.48
CA ILE A 11 13.82 10.39 11.88
C ILE A 11 13.91 10.23 10.37
N ASN A 12 12.85 10.56 9.64
CA ASN A 12 12.96 10.78 8.20
C ASN A 12 13.39 12.24 7.97
N PRO A 13 14.62 12.49 7.51
CA PRO A 13 15.17 13.85 7.36
C PRO A 13 14.41 14.69 6.31
N LYS A 14 13.65 14.06 5.41
CA LYS A 14 12.85 14.72 4.38
C LYS A 14 11.37 14.85 4.72
N SER A 15 10.94 14.29 5.85
CA SER A 15 9.56 14.45 6.37
C SER A 15 9.35 15.79 7.09
N VAL A 16 10.43 16.43 7.51
CA VAL A 16 10.45 17.72 8.21
C VAL A 16 11.34 18.70 7.45
N THR A 17 11.18 20.01 7.71
CA THR A 17 12.07 21.00 7.09
C THR A 17 13.46 20.95 7.71
N ILE A 18 14.47 21.48 7.01
CA ILE A 18 15.86 21.58 7.54
C ILE A 18 15.90 22.34 8.88
N GLY A 19 15.13 23.43 8.98
CA GLY A 19 15.02 24.20 10.21
C GLY A 19 14.34 23.42 11.34
N GLN A 20 13.39 22.54 11.04
CA GLN A 20 12.81 21.63 12.04
C GLN A 20 13.75 20.47 12.38
N LEU A 21 14.61 20.05 11.47
CA LEU A 21 15.58 19.00 11.71
C LEU A 21 16.68 19.49 12.67
N TYR A 22 17.37 20.58 12.32
CA TYR A 22 18.54 21.09 13.08
C TYR A 22 18.20 22.18 14.10
N GLY A 23 17.12 22.91 13.90
CA GLY A 23 16.79 24.15 14.61
C GLY A 23 16.94 25.37 13.71
N GLN A 24 16.21 26.43 14.04
CA GLN A 24 16.22 27.68 13.28
C GLN A 24 15.94 28.88 14.20
N PHE A 25 16.43 30.04 13.78
CA PHE A 25 16.02 31.32 14.38
C PHE A 25 14.69 31.76 13.78
N ASP A 26 13.78 32.22 14.62
CA ASP A 26 12.59 32.90 14.15
C ASP A 26 12.98 34.22 13.46
N PRO A 27 12.52 34.50 12.24
CA PRO A 27 12.93 35.69 11.50
C PRO A 27 12.40 37.01 12.10
N VAL A 28 11.39 36.95 12.98
CA VAL A 28 10.77 38.12 13.61
C VAL A 28 11.28 38.32 15.03
N SER A 29 11.24 37.29 15.89
CA SER A 29 11.66 37.41 17.29
C SER A 29 13.17 37.23 17.48
N HIS A 30 13.87 36.67 16.48
CA HIS A 30 15.27 36.22 16.58
C HIS A 30 15.51 35.21 17.72
N GLU A 31 14.45 34.58 18.23
CA GLU A 31 14.57 33.51 19.22
C GLU A 31 14.95 32.19 18.53
N TRP A 32 15.81 31.42 19.19
CA TRP A 32 16.22 30.11 18.71
C TRP A 32 15.18 29.05 19.07
N SER A 33 14.78 28.26 18.07
CA SER A 33 14.00 27.03 18.27
C SER A 33 14.84 25.81 17.96
N ASP A 34 14.92 24.88 18.91
CA ASP A 34 15.62 23.61 18.72
C ASP A 34 14.93 22.74 17.66
N GLY A 35 15.72 21.93 16.94
CA GLY A 35 15.23 20.94 15.99
C GLY A 35 15.09 19.53 16.58
N VAL A 36 14.34 18.68 15.89
CA VAL A 36 14.10 17.26 16.24
C VAL A 36 15.42 16.50 16.45
N LEU A 37 16.40 16.73 15.58
CA LEU A 37 17.70 16.09 15.69
C LEU A 37 18.39 16.50 16.99
N ALA A 38 18.50 17.81 17.24
CA ALA A 38 19.18 18.38 18.40
C ALA A 38 18.59 17.86 19.72
N VAL A 39 17.26 17.85 19.84
CA VAL A 39 16.55 17.36 21.03
C VAL A 39 16.89 15.89 21.32
N ASN A 40 16.82 15.03 20.31
CA ASN A 40 17.11 13.60 20.48
C ASN A 40 18.61 13.35 20.73
N TYR A 41 19.48 14.13 20.09
CA TYR A 41 20.92 14.08 20.33
C TYR A 41 21.29 14.38 21.77
N ARG A 42 20.75 15.47 22.31
CA ARG A 42 20.99 15.92 23.68
C ARG A 42 20.50 14.88 24.67
N LYS A 43 19.33 14.29 24.42
CA LYS A 43 18.79 13.19 25.23
C LYS A 43 19.73 11.99 25.29
N PHE A 44 20.31 11.58 24.16
CA PHE A 44 21.26 10.46 24.14
C PHE A 44 22.61 10.80 24.74
N ALA A 45 23.11 12.03 24.54
CA ALA A 45 24.38 12.48 25.10
C ALA A 45 24.38 12.54 26.64
N VAL A 46 23.25 12.90 27.26
CA VAL A 46 23.12 13.01 28.73
C VAL A 46 22.73 11.67 29.38
N SER A 47 22.35 10.66 28.59
CA SER A 47 21.91 9.35 29.11
C SER A 47 23.06 8.61 29.80
N THR A 48 22.86 8.22 31.07
CA THR A 48 23.85 7.47 31.88
C THR A 48 23.68 5.95 31.83
N THR A 49 22.66 5.46 31.12
CA THR A 49 22.37 4.03 30.98
C THR A 49 23.44 3.30 30.15
N PRO A 50 23.74 2.02 30.43
CA PRO A 50 24.69 1.22 29.63
C PRO A 50 24.16 0.83 28.24
N ASP A 51 22.87 1.02 27.99
CA ASP A 51 22.17 0.70 26.74
C ASP A 51 22.81 1.39 25.52
N ARG A 52 22.83 0.69 24.39
CA ARG A 52 23.26 1.25 23.10
C ARG A 52 22.19 2.20 22.58
N LYS A 53 22.58 3.36 22.04
CA LYS A 53 21.65 4.38 21.55
C LYS A 53 21.76 4.51 20.05
N TRP A 54 20.69 4.28 19.31
CA TRP A 54 20.72 4.28 17.85
C TRP A 54 19.85 5.41 17.32
N LEU A 55 20.46 6.34 16.59
CA LEU A 55 19.73 7.37 15.88
C LEU A 55 19.65 6.98 14.41
N LEU A 56 18.45 6.64 13.96
CA LEU A 56 18.20 6.12 12.63
C LEU A 56 17.65 7.25 11.75
N PHE A 57 18.29 7.46 10.61
CA PHE A 57 17.84 8.35 9.55
C PHE A 57 17.24 7.50 8.44
N ASP A 58 15.91 7.35 8.46
CA ASP A 58 15.16 6.56 7.49
C ASP A 58 14.58 7.50 6.43
N GLY A 59 15.36 7.78 5.38
CA GLY A 59 14.91 8.57 4.25
C GLY A 59 16.01 8.89 3.24
N PRO A 60 15.67 9.63 2.16
CA PRO A 60 16.64 10.04 1.16
C PRO A 60 17.76 10.87 1.77
N VAL A 61 19.00 10.58 1.36
CA VAL A 61 20.18 11.36 1.71
C VAL A 61 20.46 12.32 0.56
N ASP A 62 20.58 13.61 0.87
CA ASP A 62 20.98 14.64 -0.09
C ASP A 62 22.08 15.52 0.50
N ALA A 63 22.77 16.23 -0.39
CA ALA A 63 23.90 17.08 -0.04
C ALA A 63 23.53 18.21 0.94
N ILE A 64 22.30 18.72 0.93
CA ILE A 64 21.94 19.92 1.71
C ILE A 64 21.93 19.61 3.19
N TRP A 65 21.23 18.56 3.61
CA TRP A 65 21.11 18.26 5.04
C TRP A 65 22.32 17.49 5.56
N ILE A 66 22.92 16.61 4.75
CA ILE A 66 24.03 15.77 5.22
C ILE A 66 25.32 16.56 5.45
N GLU A 67 25.53 17.68 4.75
CA GLU A 67 26.73 18.49 4.93
C GLU A 67 26.87 19.05 6.35
N ASN A 68 25.75 19.42 6.97
CA ASN A 68 25.70 19.87 8.36
C ASN A 68 26.02 18.73 9.37
N MET A 69 26.07 17.47 8.92
CA MET A 69 26.48 16.32 9.73
C MET A 69 27.96 15.97 9.60
N ASN A 70 28.73 16.63 8.74
CA ASN A 70 30.11 16.22 8.46
C ASN A 70 31.01 16.23 9.71
N THR A 71 30.82 17.17 10.64
CA THR A 71 31.57 17.25 11.92
C THR A 71 31.15 16.21 12.95
N VAL A 72 30.00 15.59 12.73
CA VAL A 72 29.48 14.49 13.54
C VAL A 72 30.00 13.16 13.03
N LEU A 73 30.05 13.03 11.71
CA LEU A 73 30.44 11.81 11.02
C LEU A 73 31.96 11.62 10.99
N ASP A 74 32.74 12.64 11.31
CA ASP A 74 34.19 12.53 11.48
C ASP A 74 34.58 12.01 12.89
N ASP A 75 35.88 11.91 13.13
CA ASP A 75 36.43 11.45 14.41
C ASP A 75 36.08 12.36 15.60
N ASN A 76 35.64 13.60 15.35
CA ASN A 76 35.28 14.54 16.42
C ASN A 76 33.97 14.15 17.09
N LYS A 77 33.02 13.55 16.36
CA LYS A 77 31.70 13.13 16.87
C LYS A 77 30.93 14.25 17.57
N LYS A 78 31.01 15.47 17.01
CA LYS A 78 30.41 16.70 17.56
C LYS A 78 29.36 17.26 16.61
N LEU A 79 28.14 17.40 17.12
CA LEU A 79 27.08 18.11 16.41
C LEU A 79 27.20 19.60 16.71
N CYS A 80 27.48 20.38 15.67
CA CYS A 80 27.54 21.84 15.74
C CYS A 80 26.24 22.40 15.20
N LEU A 81 25.48 23.09 16.04
CA LEU A 81 24.23 23.74 15.65
C LEU A 81 24.50 25.18 15.22
N ASN A 82 23.61 25.74 14.40
CA ASN A 82 23.68 27.15 13.98
C ASN A 82 23.51 28.13 15.15
N SER A 83 22.99 27.69 16.29
CA SER A 83 22.98 28.45 17.56
C SER A 83 24.37 28.64 18.17
N GLY A 84 25.37 27.88 17.70
CA GLY A 84 26.69 27.79 18.31
C GLY A 84 26.80 26.70 19.39
N GLU A 85 25.72 26.00 19.73
CA GLU A 85 25.78 24.85 20.65
C GLU A 85 26.55 23.69 20.01
N ILE A 86 27.45 23.09 20.79
CA ILE A 86 28.23 21.91 20.40
C ILE A 86 27.85 20.75 21.31
N ILE A 87 27.27 19.70 20.73
CA ILE A 87 26.84 18.51 21.45
C ILE A 87 27.76 17.34 21.09
N GLN A 88 28.48 16.82 22.09
CA GLN A 88 29.34 15.64 21.92
C GLN A 88 28.53 14.36 22.01
N LEU A 89 28.68 13.47 21.02
CA LEU A 89 28.11 12.12 21.10
C LEU A 89 28.77 11.28 22.20
N ALA A 90 27.96 10.57 22.98
CA ALA A 90 28.43 9.49 23.82
C ALA A 90 28.95 8.32 22.96
N LYS A 91 29.98 7.62 23.45
CA LYS A 91 30.56 6.45 22.74
C LYS A 91 29.59 5.28 22.58
N THR A 92 28.49 5.26 23.34
CA THR A 92 27.42 4.27 23.28
C THR A 92 26.40 4.55 22.16
N THR A 93 26.54 5.68 21.45
CA THR A 93 25.60 6.11 20.41
C THR A 93 26.10 5.77 19.01
N ASN A 94 25.23 5.18 18.19
CA ASN A 94 25.44 4.89 16.78
C ASN A 94 24.48 5.72 15.92
N LEU A 95 24.97 6.20 14.79
CA LEU A 95 24.16 6.80 13.73
C LEU A 95 24.00 5.78 12.63
N ILE A 96 22.76 5.56 12.20
CA ILE A 96 22.42 4.61 11.14
C ILE A 96 21.63 5.36 10.09
N PHE A 97 21.99 5.17 8.82
CA PHE A 97 21.27 5.73 7.69
C PHE A 97 20.66 4.57 6.91
N GLU A 98 19.36 4.65 6.65
CA GLU A 98 18.64 3.70 5.81
C GLU A 98 18.13 4.39 4.54
N PRO A 99 19.01 4.79 3.60
CA PRO A 99 18.58 5.35 2.31
C PRO A 99 18.30 4.25 1.28
N MET A 100 17.59 4.61 0.19
CA MET A 100 17.41 3.70 -0.96
C MET A 100 18.68 3.60 -1.80
N ASP A 101 19.32 4.75 -2.00
CA ASP A 101 20.52 4.95 -2.79
C ASP A 101 21.32 6.12 -2.20
N LEU A 102 22.54 6.32 -2.69
CA LEU A 102 23.43 7.41 -2.28
C LEU A 102 23.85 8.26 -3.48
N GLU A 103 23.03 8.33 -4.53
CA GLU A 103 23.38 9.02 -5.78
C GLU A 103 23.67 10.51 -5.57
N GLN A 104 23.06 11.11 -4.53
CA GLN A 104 23.16 12.53 -4.21
C GLN A 104 24.12 12.82 -3.04
N ALA A 105 24.85 11.82 -2.55
CA ALA A 105 25.83 11.97 -1.48
C ALA A 105 27.25 12.09 -2.04
N SER A 106 28.06 13.00 -1.47
CA SER A 106 29.45 13.14 -1.89
C SER A 106 30.30 11.93 -1.46
N PRO A 107 31.27 11.47 -2.27
CA PRO A 107 32.18 10.38 -1.87
C PRO A 107 32.91 10.65 -0.56
N ALA A 108 33.21 11.91 -0.25
CA ALA A 108 33.86 12.32 1.00
C ALA A 108 32.97 12.19 2.25
N THR A 109 31.65 12.29 2.07
CA THR A 109 30.66 12.02 3.13
C THR A 109 30.50 10.51 3.33
N VAL A 110 30.39 9.76 2.23
CA VAL A 110 30.22 8.30 2.24
C VAL A 110 31.46 7.60 2.83
N SER A 111 32.67 8.11 2.58
CA SER A 111 33.91 7.53 3.11
C SER A 111 34.04 7.56 4.63
N ARG A 112 33.21 8.38 5.31
CA ARG A 112 33.18 8.48 6.78
C ARG A 112 32.24 7.45 7.42
N CYS A 113 31.44 6.76 6.62
CA CYS A 113 30.43 5.82 7.08
C CYS A 113 30.85 4.37 6.79
N GLY A 114 30.48 3.46 7.68
CA GLY A 114 30.52 2.03 7.39
C GLY A 114 29.39 1.66 6.43
N MET A 115 29.73 1.05 5.29
CA MET A 115 28.76 0.73 4.25
C MET A 115 28.30 -0.72 4.35
N ILE A 116 27.00 -0.92 4.50
CA ILE A 116 26.35 -2.24 4.46
C ILE A 116 25.42 -2.23 3.26
N TYR A 117 25.83 -2.90 2.18
CA TYR A 117 25.00 -3.05 0.99
C TYR A 117 24.10 -4.27 1.14
N MET A 118 22.78 -4.04 1.05
CA MET A 118 21.79 -5.10 0.99
C MET A 118 21.22 -5.15 -0.41
N GLU A 119 21.51 -6.22 -1.15
CA GLU A 119 21.00 -6.42 -2.49
C GLU A 119 19.53 -6.90 -2.43
N PRO A 120 18.55 -6.14 -2.97
CA PRO A 120 17.14 -6.52 -2.87
C PRO A 120 16.81 -7.84 -3.58
N ALA A 121 17.49 -8.12 -4.69
CA ALA A 121 17.33 -9.37 -5.45
C ALA A 121 17.68 -10.61 -4.61
N SER A 122 18.55 -10.45 -3.60
CA SER A 122 19.05 -11.56 -2.78
C SER A 122 18.07 -11.99 -1.68
N LEU A 123 17.13 -11.12 -1.27
CA LEU A 123 16.07 -11.48 -0.33
C LEU A 123 14.82 -12.02 -1.02
N GLY A 124 14.40 -11.40 -2.13
CA GLY A 124 13.17 -11.78 -2.84
C GLY A 124 11.90 -11.70 -1.96
N TRP A 125 10.85 -12.43 -2.35
CA TRP A 125 9.57 -12.44 -1.62
C TRP A 125 9.48 -13.55 -0.55
N ARG A 126 10.29 -14.61 -0.68
CA ARG A 126 10.23 -15.82 0.17
C ARG A 126 10.41 -15.56 1.67
N PRO A 127 11.34 -14.70 2.16
CA PRO A 127 11.45 -14.42 3.59
C PRO A 127 10.20 -13.78 4.20
N ILE A 128 9.56 -12.88 3.45
CA ILE A 128 8.30 -12.23 3.86
C ILE A 128 7.19 -13.27 3.90
N PHE A 129 7.12 -14.14 2.88
CA PHE A 129 6.15 -15.22 2.82
C PHE A 129 6.32 -16.25 3.94
N THR A 130 7.54 -16.73 4.21
CA THR A 130 7.82 -17.64 5.32
C THR A 130 7.40 -17.04 6.67
N SER A 131 7.62 -15.74 6.86
CA SER A 131 7.16 -15.03 8.05
C SER A 131 5.63 -14.97 8.13
N TRP A 132 4.97 -14.70 6.99
CA TRP A 132 3.51 -14.66 6.89
C TRP A 132 2.83 -16.01 7.12
N VAL A 133 3.42 -17.12 6.62
CA VAL A 133 2.92 -18.48 6.87
C VAL A 133 2.83 -18.80 8.37
N ASN A 134 3.75 -18.24 9.18
CA ASN A 134 3.73 -18.39 10.64
C ASN A 134 2.63 -17.56 11.33
N LEU A 135 2.02 -16.60 10.63
CA LEU A 135 0.92 -15.76 11.13
C LEU A 135 -0.47 -16.27 10.69
N LEU A 136 -0.51 -17.31 9.85
CA LEU A 136 -1.76 -17.90 9.39
C LEU A 136 -2.64 -18.37 10.57
N PRO A 137 -3.99 -18.37 10.40
CA PRO A 137 -4.91 -18.80 11.44
C PRO A 137 -4.52 -20.17 12.03
N PRO A 138 -4.55 -20.33 13.38
CA PRO A 138 -4.15 -21.57 14.04
C PRO A 138 -5.10 -22.74 13.74
N THR A 139 -6.28 -22.46 13.19
CA THR A 139 -7.27 -23.43 12.70
C THR A 139 -6.81 -24.15 11.43
N LEU A 140 -5.91 -23.56 10.63
CA LEU A 140 -5.40 -24.18 9.42
C LEU A 140 -4.42 -25.30 9.74
N THR A 141 -4.73 -26.51 9.27
CA THR A 141 -3.87 -27.68 9.41
C THR A 141 -2.58 -27.56 8.61
N GLU A 142 -1.57 -28.37 8.94
CA GLU A 142 -0.32 -28.43 8.18
C GLU A 142 -0.53 -28.83 6.71
N GLN A 143 -1.58 -29.58 6.39
CA GLN A 143 -1.92 -29.89 4.99
C GLN A 143 -2.42 -28.66 4.24
N HIS A 144 -3.21 -27.80 4.89
CA HIS A 144 -3.66 -26.52 4.30
C HIS A 144 -2.48 -25.59 4.06
N LYS A 145 -1.58 -25.46 5.04
CA LYS A 145 -0.36 -24.64 4.90
C LYS A 145 0.53 -25.16 3.76
N LYS A 146 0.69 -26.48 3.65
CA LYS A 146 1.43 -27.10 2.55
C LYS A 146 0.82 -26.74 1.18
N LEU A 147 -0.50 -26.81 1.04
CA LEU A 147 -1.18 -26.37 -0.19
C LEU A 147 -0.88 -24.89 -0.50
N ILE A 148 -0.95 -24.00 0.50
CA ILE A 148 -0.65 -22.57 0.32
C ILE A 148 0.79 -22.38 -0.19
N VAL A 149 1.77 -23.07 0.41
CA VAL A 149 3.17 -23.02 -0.03
C VAL A 149 3.32 -23.53 -1.47
N GLU A 150 2.69 -24.66 -1.82
CA GLU A 150 2.72 -25.21 -3.18
C GLU A 150 2.11 -24.24 -4.20
N LEU A 151 1.03 -23.54 -3.86
CA LEU A 151 0.40 -22.52 -4.71
C LEU A 151 1.34 -21.32 -4.93
N PHE A 152 1.94 -20.79 -3.86
CA PHE A 152 2.86 -19.65 -3.98
C PHE A 152 4.09 -20.00 -4.82
N GLU A 153 4.77 -21.11 -4.51
CA GLU A 153 5.97 -21.53 -5.24
C GLU A 153 5.69 -21.82 -6.72
N ARG A 154 4.49 -22.33 -7.05
CA ARG A 154 4.13 -22.64 -8.44
C ARG A 154 3.74 -21.42 -9.26
N PHE A 155 3.03 -20.45 -8.69
CA PHE A 155 2.40 -19.38 -9.46
C PHE A 155 3.09 -18.01 -9.34
N VAL A 156 3.74 -17.70 -8.21
CA VAL A 156 4.25 -16.33 -7.96
C VAL A 156 5.39 -15.97 -8.90
N ASP A 157 6.47 -16.75 -8.93
CA ASP A 157 7.63 -16.47 -9.78
C ASP A 157 7.26 -16.42 -11.27
N PRO A 158 6.45 -17.35 -11.82
CA PRO A 158 5.99 -17.28 -13.21
C PRO A 158 5.14 -16.06 -13.53
N CYS A 159 4.19 -15.69 -12.65
CA CYS A 159 3.34 -14.53 -12.88
C CYS A 159 4.14 -13.23 -12.85
N ILE A 160 5.10 -13.11 -11.92
CA ILE A 160 6.00 -11.95 -11.85
C ILE A 160 6.92 -11.91 -13.08
N ALA A 161 7.52 -13.04 -13.45
CA ALA A 161 8.40 -13.10 -14.63
C ALA A 161 7.64 -12.74 -15.91
N TYR A 162 6.39 -13.21 -16.06
CA TYR A 162 5.53 -12.85 -17.17
C TYR A 162 5.16 -11.35 -17.15
N LEU A 163 4.87 -10.78 -15.99
CA LEU A 163 4.63 -9.34 -15.83
C LEU A 163 5.85 -8.50 -16.26
N ARG A 164 7.07 -8.94 -15.90
CA ARG A 164 8.31 -8.20 -16.19
C ARG A 164 8.84 -8.40 -17.60
N LYS A 165 8.69 -9.61 -18.17
CA LYS A 165 9.36 -10.02 -19.43
C LYS A 165 8.40 -10.54 -20.51
N GLY A 166 7.13 -10.75 -20.19
CA GLY A 166 6.09 -11.20 -21.14
C GLY A 166 5.52 -10.08 -22.03
N GLY A 167 6.12 -8.89 -22.02
CA GLY A 167 5.62 -7.74 -22.79
C GLY A 167 4.30 -7.19 -22.26
N LEU A 168 4.11 -7.25 -20.93
CA LEU A 168 3.04 -6.60 -20.20
C LEU A 168 3.48 -5.19 -19.82
N LYS A 169 2.54 -4.26 -19.77
CA LYS A 169 2.74 -2.87 -19.42
C LYS A 169 1.91 -2.53 -18.18
N GLU A 170 2.59 -2.13 -17.12
CA GLU A 170 1.96 -1.65 -15.90
C GLU A 170 1.59 -0.17 -15.99
N LEU A 171 0.53 0.23 -15.29
CA LEU A 171 0.12 1.63 -15.17
C LEU A 171 1.07 2.46 -14.30
N SER A 172 1.77 1.82 -13.36
CA SER A 172 2.83 2.43 -12.55
C SER A 172 3.87 1.37 -12.22
N PRO A 173 5.16 1.73 -12.11
CA PRO A 173 6.18 0.81 -11.64
C PRO A 173 5.82 0.20 -10.29
N THR A 174 6.02 -1.11 -10.14
CA THR A 174 5.81 -1.87 -8.90
C THR A 174 7.06 -2.63 -8.49
N SER A 175 7.12 -3.02 -7.21
CA SER A 175 8.16 -3.91 -6.68
C SER A 175 7.60 -5.31 -6.50
N ASP A 176 8.38 -6.33 -6.87
CA ASP A 176 7.97 -7.74 -6.82
C ASP A 176 7.52 -8.17 -5.41
N SER A 177 8.30 -7.82 -4.38
CA SER A 177 7.93 -8.12 -2.99
C SER A 177 6.66 -7.41 -2.55
N ASN A 178 6.36 -6.22 -3.10
CA ASN A 178 5.11 -5.52 -2.80
C ASN A 178 3.90 -6.18 -3.48
N LEU A 179 4.07 -6.69 -4.71
CA LEU A 179 3.01 -7.44 -5.40
C LEU A 179 2.63 -8.69 -4.59
N VAL A 180 3.63 -9.43 -4.10
CA VAL A 180 3.40 -10.61 -3.25
C VAL A 180 2.82 -10.23 -1.88
N ARG A 181 3.26 -9.10 -1.29
CA ARG A 181 2.62 -8.56 -0.07
C ARG A 181 1.15 -8.21 -0.30
N SER A 182 0.82 -7.68 -1.48
CA SER A 182 -0.55 -7.36 -1.84
C SER A 182 -1.41 -8.62 -1.98
N LEU A 183 -0.85 -9.67 -2.57
CA LEU A 183 -1.48 -10.99 -2.64
C LEU A 183 -1.77 -11.53 -1.22
N MET A 184 -0.78 -11.52 -0.33
CA MET A 184 -0.93 -11.96 1.06
C MET A 184 -1.97 -11.13 1.83
N ASN A 185 -2.01 -9.81 1.62
CA ASN A 185 -3.02 -8.95 2.25
C ASN A 185 -4.45 -9.30 1.81
N ILE A 186 -4.66 -9.59 0.52
CA ILE A 186 -6.00 -10.00 0.03
C ILE A 186 -6.35 -11.37 0.61
N LEU A 187 -5.39 -12.31 0.66
CA LEU A 187 -5.60 -13.60 1.32
C LEU A 187 -5.94 -13.46 2.81
N ASP A 188 -5.27 -12.57 3.55
CA ASP A 188 -5.60 -12.30 4.96
C ASP A 188 -7.07 -11.88 5.10
N CYS A 189 -7.55 -11.00 4.22
CA CYS A 189 -8.94 -10.54 4.25
C CYS A 189 -9.91 -11.69 3.95
N LEU A 190 -9.57 -12.56 2.98
CA LEU A 190 -10.41 -13.72 2.65
C LEU A 190 -10.37 -14.81 3.74
N PHE A 191 -9.25 -14.93 4.46
CA PHE A 191 -9.04 -15.89 5.54
C PHE A 191 -9.64 -15.45 6.88
N GLU A 192 -10.24 -14.26 6.98
CA GLU A 192 -10.94 -13.79 8.17
C GLU A 192 -11.87 -14.87 8.76
N LYS A 193 -12.62 -15.55 7.89
CA LYS A 193 -13.57 -16.62 8.27
C LYS A 193 -12.91 -17.84 8.92
N PHE A 194 -11.62 -18.06 8.67
CA PHE A 194 -10.88 -19.18 9.24
C PHE A 194 -10.42 -18.89 10.67
N HIS A 195 -10.48 -17.64 11.15
CA HIS A 195 -10.09 -17.31 12.51
C HIS A 195 -11.06 -17.83 13.58
N ASP A 196 -12.36 -18.01 13.27
CA ASP A 196 -13.35 -18.54 14.21
C ASP A 196 -13.32 -20.09 14.24
N PRO A 197 -12.85 -20.73 15.32
CA PRO A 197 -12.75 -22.17 15.40
C PRO A 197 -14.12 -22.88 15.34
N LYS A 198 -15.19 -22.23 15.80
CA LYS A 198 -16.54 -22.83 15.81
C LYS A 198 -17.09 -22.93 14.40
N LYS A 199 -16.99 -21.85 13.62
CA LYS A 199 -17.38 -21.84 12.21
C LYS A 199 -16.48 -22.78 11.40
N PHE A 200 -15.17 -22.74 11.65
CA PHE A 200 -14.22 -23.59 10.95
C PHE A 200 -14.51 -25.09 11.10
N ALA A 201 -14.89 -25.54 12.31
CA ALA A 201 -15.25 -26.93 12.57
C ALA A 201 -16.53 -27.41 11.85
N SER A 202 -17.38 -26.48 11.40
CA SER A 202 -18.61 -26.81 10.67
C SER A 202 -18.39 -27.06 9.18
N TYR A 203 -17.27 -26.60 8.63
CA TYR A 203 -16.97 -26.70 7.20
C TYR A 203 -16.52 -28.11 6.81
N VAL A 204 -16.92 -28.54 5.61
CA VAL A 204 -16.46 -29.82 5.04
C VAL A 204 -15.00 -29.67 4.62
N THR A 205 -14.12 -30.55 5.08
CA THR A 205 -12.66 -30.46 4.83
C THR A 205 -12.31 -30.31 3.35
N LYS A 206 -13.01 -31.03 2.44
CA LYS A 206 -12.78 -30.93 0.99
C LYS A 206 -13.07 -29.54 0.44
N GLU A 207 -14.10 -28.86 0.97
CA GLU A 207 -14.46 -27.51 0.54
C GLU A 207 -13.40 -26.49 0.96
N ILE A 208 -12.77 -26.67 2.12
CA ILE A 208 -11.69 -25.78 2.60
C ILE A 208 -10.51 -25.77 1.62
N PHE A 209 -10.07 -26.94 1.12
CA PHE A 209 -9.00 -27.01 0.12
C PHE A 209 -9.40 -26.27 -1.17
N THR A 210 -10.62 -26.49 -1.66
CA THR A 210 -11.15 -25.78 -2.83
C THR A 210 -11.24 -24.28 -2.60
N TRP A 211 -11.63 -23.84 -1.40
CA TRP A 211 -11.69 -22.43 -1.05
C TRP A 211 -10.32 -21.79 -0.99
N ILE A 212 -9.32 -22.46 -0.42
CA ILE A 212 -7.94 -21.96 -0.41
C ILE A 212 -7.42 -21.77 -1.83
N GLU A 213 -7.66 -22.74 -2.73
CA GLU A 213 -7.31 -22.61 -4.16
C GLU A 213 -7.99 -21.38 -4.80
N GLY A 214 -9.32 -21.26 -4.65
CA GLY A 214 -10.07 -20.16 -5.25
C GLY A 214 -9.73 -18.79 -4.69
N MET A 215 -9.53 -18.69 -3.36
CA MET A 215 -9.06 -17.47 -2.69
C MET A 215 -7.67 -17.07 -3.16
N PHE A 216 -6.77 -18.04 -3.36
CA PHE A 216 -5.44 -17.79 -3.91
C PHE A 216 -5.53 -17.23 -5.33
N PHE A 217 -6.31 -17.84 -6.22
CA PHE A 217 -6.47 -17.34 -7.59
C PHE A 217 -7.10 -15.94 -7.60
N PHE A 218 -8.12 -15.70 -6.79
CA PHE A 218 -8.71 -14.37 -6.64
C PHE A 218 -7.66 -13.34 -6.18
N ALA A 219 -6.91 -13.65 -5.12
CA ALA A 219 -5.87 -12.79 -4.59
C ALA A 219 -4.77 -12.51 -5.63
N LEU A 220 -4.35 -13.52 -6.40
CA LEU A 220 -3.35 -13.39 -7.46
C LEU A 220 -3.81 -12.47 -8.60
N ILE A 221 -5.07 -12.61 -9.05
CA ILE A 221 -5.68 -11.78 -10.10
C ILE A 221 -5.75 -10.32 -9.65
N TRP A 222 -6.19 -10.07 -8.41
CA TRP A 222 -6.43 -8.73 -7.87
C TRP A 222 -5.21 -8.12 -7.16
N SER A 223 -4.05 -8.76 -7.22
CA SER A 223 -2.76 -8.21 -6.75
C SER A 223 -1.76 -8.05 -7.89
N ILE A 224 -1.29 -9.15 -8.49
CA ILE A 224 -0.31 -9.15 -9.57
C ILE A 224 -0.98 -8.83 -10.90
N GLY A 225 -2.12 -9.48 -11.18
CA GLY A 225 -2.79 -9.36 -12.46
C GLY A 225 -3.43 -7.98 -12.73
N ILE A 226 -3.73 -7.20 -11.69
CA ILE A 226 -4.51 -5.96 -11.82
C ILE A 226 -3.68 -4.73 -12.19
N THR A 227 -2.35 -4.78 -12.06
CA THR A 227 -1.47 -3.62 -12.29
C THR A 227 -1.27 -3.28 -13.76
N GLY A 228 -1.56 -4.23 -14.66
CA GLY A 228 -1.44 -4.11 -16.10
C GLY A 228 -2.54 -3.26 -16.76
N ASP A 229 -2.19 -2.68 -17.91
CA ASP A 229 -3.14 -2.03 -18.81
C ASP A 229 -4.15 -3.02 -19.44
N THR A 230 -5.12 -2.50 -20.19
CA THR A 230 -6.20 -3.33 -20.77
C THR A 230 -5.67 -4.50 -21.61
N ASN A 231 -4.67 -4.25 -22.46
CA ASN A 231 -4.08 -5.28 -23.31
C ASN A 231 -3.28 -6.31 -22.49
N SER A 232 -2.57 -5.84 -21.47
CA SER A 232 -1.79 -6.68 -20.55
C SER A 232 -2.68 -7.60 -19.72
N ARG A 233 -3.86 -7.14 -19.30
CA ARG A 233 -4.85 -7.96 -18.60
C ARG A 233 -5.37 -9.12 -19.46
N VAL A 234 -5.61 -8.90 -20.75
CA VAL A 234 -6.01 -9.98 -21.68
C VAL A 234 -4.90 -11.01 -21.83
N LYS A 235 -3.65 -10.57 -21.97
CA LYS A 235 -2.48 -11.48 -22.01
C LYS A 235 -2.33 -12.26 -20.70
N PHE A 236 -2.50 -11.60 -19.56
CA PHE A 236 -2.40 -12.21 -18.24
C PHE A 236 -3.51 -13.24 -17.99
N ASP A 237 -4.74 -12.97 -18.45
CA ASP A 237 -5.86 -13.92 -18.45
C ASP A 237 -5.51 -15.22 -19.17
N ILE A 238 -5.02 -15.12 -20.41
CA ILE A 238 -4.60 -16.28 -21.20
C ILE A 238 -3.45 -17.03 -20.51
N PHE A 239 -2.44 -16.31 -20.04
CA PHE A 239 -1.27 -16.92 -19.39
C PHE A 239 -1.65 -17.64 -18.10
N LEU A 240 -2.43 -17.01 -17.22
CA LEU A 240 -2.85 -17.60 -15.95
C LEU A 240 -3.66 -18.88 -16.19
N ARG A 241 -4.61 -18.85 -17.12
CA ARG A 241 -5.41 -20.03 -17.49
C ARG A 241 -4.52 -21.16 -18.03
N LYS A 242 -3.53 -20.84 -18.86
CA LYS A 242 -2.55 -21.83 -19.35
C LYS A 242 -1.84 -22.51 -18.18
N ILE A 243 -1.24 -21.75 -17.25
CA ILE A 243 -0.44 -22.32 -16.16
C ILE A 243 -1.29 -23.02 -15.08
N MET A 244 -2.60 -22.75 -15.03
CA MET A 244 -3.53 -23.52 -14.19
C MET A 244 -3.71 -24.97 -14.66
N VAL A 245 -3.57 -25.23 -15.97
CA VAL A 245 -3.82 -26.56 -16.57
C VAL A 245 -2.53 -27.24 -17.04
N ALA A 246 -1.59 -26.46 -17.56
CA ALA A 246 -0.33 -26.92 -18.14
C ALA A 246 0.89 -26.42 -17.36
N GLY A 247 2.06 -26.94 -17.73
CA GLY A 247 3.35 -26.39 -17.31
C GLY A 247 3.85 -25.32 -18.28
N ILE A 248 5.00 -24.73 -17.95
CA ILE A 248 5.75 -23.82 -18.83
C ILE A 248 6.81 -24.64 -19.56
N ASP A 249 6.90 -24.47 -20.88
CA ASP A 249 7.90 -25.17 -21.69
C ASP A 249 9.30 -24.54 -21.57
N ASP A 250 10.33 -25.24 -22.06
CA ASP A 250 11.71 -24.78 -21.95
C ASP A 250 11.99 -23.48 -22.74
N GLU A 251 11.22 -23.18 -23.77
CA GLU A 251 11.36 -21.96 -24.56
C GLU A 251 10.83 -20.75 -23.80
N GLU A 252 9.61 -20.86 -23.27
CA GLU A 252 9.01 -19.86 -22.40
C GLU A 252 9.83 -19.65 -21.13
N LYS A 253 10.35 -20.74 -20.53
CA LYS A 253 11.25 -20.66 -19.37
C LYS A 253 12.47 -19.78 -19.68
N ARG A 254 13.08 -19.93 -20.86
CA ARG A 254 14.21 -19.09 -21.31
C ARG A 254 13.76 -17.65 -21.56
N ASN A 255 12.64 -17.45 -22.25
CA ASN A 255 12.10 -16.14 -22.58
C ASN A 255 11.80 -15.30 -21.32
N PHE A 256 11.27 -15.93 -20.27
CA PHE A 256 10.97 -15.27 -19.00
C PHE A 256 12.15 -15.32 -18.00
N SER A 257 13.25 -16.00 -18.35
CA SER A 257 14.40 -16.29 -17.50
C SER A 257 14.02 -16.83 -16.12
N LEU A 258 13.11 -17.80 -16.10
CA LEU A 258 12.72 -18.51 -14.89
C LEU A 258 13.86 -19.44 -14.44
N LEU A 259 14.16 -19.42 -13.15
CA LEU A 259 15.20 -20.28 -12.56
C LEU A 259 14.71 -21.73 -12.48
N ASP A 260 13.54 -21.91 -11.89
CA ASP A 260 12.97 -23.23 -11.62
C ASP A 260 12.00 -23.67 -12.74
N PRO A 261 11.92 -24.99 -13.02
CA PRO A 261 10.92 -25.52 -13.94
C PRO A 261 9.52 -25.41 -13.32
N VAL A 262 8.51 -25.15 -14.15
CA VAL A 262 7.10 -25.08 -13.74
C VAL A 262 6.35 -26.23 -14.39
N PRO A 263 6.30 -27.42 -13.75
CA PRO A 263 5.64 -28.58 -14.34
C PRO A 263 4.12 -28.41 -14.38
N ALA A 264 3.49 -29.25 -15.20
CA ALA A 264 2.03 -29.42 -15.17
C ALA A 264 1.58 -29.81 -13.76
N PRO A 265 0.37 -29.38 -13.33
CA PRO A 265 -0.11 -29.68 -12.00
C PRO A 265 -0.32 -31.20 -11.86
N THR A 266 0.09 -31.76 -10.73
CA THR A 266 -0.03 -33.22 -10.48
C THR A 266 -1.48 -33.67 -10.30
N LYS A 267 -2.36 -32.76 -9.89
CA LYS A 267 -3.81 -32.93 -9.78
C LYS A 267 -4.48 -31.68 -10.36
N PRO A 268 -5.63 -31.82 -11.04
CA PRO A 268 -6.38 -30.67 -11.50
C PRO A 268 -6.87 -29.86 -10.29
N TYR A 269 -6.78 -28.53 -10.37
CA TYR A 269 -7.39 -27.64 -9.39
C TYR A 269 -8.91 -27.79 -9.40
N THR A 270 -9.51 -27.60 -8.24
CA THR A 270 -10.95 -27.75 -8.06
C THR A 270 -11.70 -26.44 -8.29
N ALA A 271 -11.08 -25.30 -7.99
CA ALA A 271 -11.64 -23.97 -8.19
C ALA A 271 -11.29 -23.35 -9.56
N LEU A 272 -11.49 -24.09 -10.66
CA LEU A 272 -11.18 -23.57 -12.02
C LEU A 272 -12.08 -22.38 -12.39
N LEU A 273 -11.47 -21.38 -13.03
CA LEU A 273 -12.14 -20.17 -13.50
C LEU A 273 -13.02 -20.49 -14.73
N PRO A 274 -14.29 -20.03 -14.78
CA PRO A 274 -15.14 -20.25 -15.95
C PRO A 274 -14.52 -19.63 -17.22
N GLU A 275 -14.78 -20.24 -18.39
CA GLU A 275 -14.15 -19.85 -19.66
C GLU A 275 -14.92 -18.77 -20.44
N ASN A 276 -16.18 -18.50 -20.06
CA ASN A 276 -17.09 -17.65 -20.82
C ASN A 276 -16.65 -16.18 -20.89
N LEU A 277 -15.91 -15.71 -19.89
CA LEU A 277 -15.45 -14.32 -19.74
C LEU A 277 -14.00 -14.31 -19.22
N THR A 278 -13.35 -13.15 -19.25
CA THR A 278 -12.00 -13.02 -18.68
C THR A 278 -12.02 -13.20 -17.15
N ILE A 279 -10.89 -13.59 -16.57
CA ILE A 279 -10.71 -13.78 -15.12
C ILE A 279 -11.19 -12.59 -14.27
N TYR A 280 -11.11 -11.35 -14.78
CA TYR A 280 -11.53 -10.14 -14.08
C TYR A 280 -13.07 -9.95 -14.03
N HIS A 281 -13.84 -10.77 -14.74
CA HIS A 281 -15.30 -10.76 -14.71
C HIS A 281 -15.89 -11.58 -13.57
N TYR A 282 -15.08 -12.36 -12.86
CA TYR A 282 -15.55 -13.24 -11.80
C TYR A 282 -15.13 -12.77 -10.41
N LYS A 283 -16.06 -12.91 -9.46
CA LYS A 283 -15.87 -12.81 -8.02
C LYS A 283 -15.77 -14.22 -7.47
N PHE A 284 -14.81 -14.45 -6.57
CA PHE A 284 -14.76 -15.71 -5.84
C PHE A 284 -15.79 -15.71 -4.71
N VAL A 285 -16.53 -16.82 -4.57
CA VAL A 285 -17.54 -17.02 -3.54
C VAL A 285 -17.25 -18.35 -2.85
N SER A 286 -17.02 -18.32 -1.54
CA SER A 286 -16.76 -19.53 -0.76
C SER A 286 -18.02 -20.17 -0.19
N GLU A 287 -19.13 -19.46 -0.12
CA GLU A 287 -20.38 -19.98 0.45
C GLU A 287 -21.48 -19.92 -0.60
N THR A 288 -22.46 -20.80 -0.53
CA THR A 288 -23.70 -20.68 -1.31
C THR A 288 -24.52 -19.51 -0.76
N ALA A 289 -24.01 -18.29 -0.94
CA ALA A 289 -24.51 -17.00 -0.47
C ALA A 289 -24.86 -16.94 1.02
N ASP A 290 -24.26 -15.99 1.74
CA ASP A 290 -24.84 -15.50 3.00
C ASP A 290 -26.33 -15.23 2.76
N GLU A 291 -27.23 -16.00 3.39
CA GLU A 291 -28.69 -15.86 3.20
C GLU A 291 -29.18 -14.43 3.53
N GLU A 292 -28.40 -13.63 4.27
CA GLU A 292 -28.70 -12.23 4.58
C GLU A 292 -28.29 -11.23 3.48
N ASN A 293 -27.36 -11.57 2.58
CA ASN A 293 -26.87 -10.69 1.51
C ASN A 293 -26.97 -11.30 0.10
N ALA A 294 -27.59 -12.48 -0.02
CA ALA A 294 -27.94 -13.12 -1.28
C ALA A 294 -28.93 -12.24 -2.06
N ARG A 295 -28.42 -11.26 -2.82
CA ARG A 295 -29.22 -10.59 -3.83
C ARG A 295 -29.68 -11.64 -4.85
N GLU A 296 -30.96 -11.59 -5.21
CA GLU A 296 -31.57 -12.55 -6.13
C GLU A 296 -30.69 -12.73 -7.37
N LYS A 297 -30.25 -13.98 -7.62
CA LYS A 297 -29.55 -14.32 -8.87
C LYS A 297 -30.49 -13.98 -10.03
N PRO A 298 -29.97 -13.43 -11.13
CA PRO A 298 -30.80 -13.14 -12.28
C PRO A 298 -31.46 -14.44 -12.79
N PRO A 299 -32.71 -14.37 -13.28
CA PRO A 299 -33.52 -15.56 -13.61
C PRO A 299 -32.93 -16.42 -14.74
N ASP A 300 -31.95 -15.88 -15.48
CA ASP A 300 -31.19 -16.48 -16.56
C ASP A 300 -29.74 -16.85 -16.18
N ALA A 301 -29.39 -16.83 -14.89
CA ALA A 301 -28.07 -17.23 -14.42
C ALA A 301 -27.74 -18.67 -14.87
N GLU A 302 -26.74 -18.84 -15.73
CA GLU A 302 -26.24 -20.17 -16.11
C GLU A 302 -25.81 -20.95 -14.86
N GLU A 303 -26.04 -22.27 -14.85
CA GLU A 303 -25.49 -23.22 -13.86
C GLU A 303 -23.96 -23.32 -14.02
N GLY A 304 -23.25 -22.21 -13.82
CA GLY A 304 -21.79 -22.14 -13.80
C GLY A 304 -21.20 -22.65 -12.49
N ASN A 305 -19.86 -22.77 -12.45
CA ASN A 305 -19.10 -23.20 -11.28
C ASN A 305 -19.56 -22.47 -10.00
N GLN A 306 -19.97 -23.23 -8.98
CA GLN A 306 -20.54 -22.72 -7.72
C GLN A 306 -19.64 -21.73 -6.95
N TYR A 307 -18.35 -21.67 -7.27
CA TYR A 307 -17.36 -20.83 -6.60
C TYR A 307 -17.06 -19.49 -7.29
N TRP A 308 -17.54 -19.29 -8.52
CA TRP A 308 -17.22 -18.11 -9.33
C TRP A 308 -18.48 -17.45 -9.86
N GLU A 309 -18.76 -16.24 -9.39
CA GLU A 309 -19.93 -15.48 -9.79
C GLU A 309 -19.53 -14.28 -10.68
N PRO A 310 -20.21 -14.04 -11.81
CA PRO A 310 -19.99 -12.83 -12.59
C PRO A 310 -20.30 -11.55 -11.79
N TRP A 311 -19.37 -10.59 -11.79
CA TRP A 311 -19.59 -9.27 -11.16
C TRP A 311 -20.82 -8.54 -11.72
N SER A 312 -21.22 -8.85 -12.96
CA SER A 312 -22.40 -8.28 -13.61
C SER A 312 -23.70 -8.60 -12.88
N TYR A 313 -23.75 -9.66 -12.07
CA TYR A 313 -24.94 -10.00 -11.29
C TYR A 313 -25.33 -8.89 -10.31
N GLN A 314 -24.36 -8.11 -9.83
CA GLN A 314 -24.63 -6.98 -8.94
C GLN A 314 -25.22 -5.76 -9.66
N LEU A 315 -25.19 -5.72 -11.00
CA LEU A 315 -25.73 -4.62 -11.80
C LEU A 315 -27.23 -4.77 -12.14
N TYR A 316 -27.83 -5.94 -11.90
CA TYR A 316 -29.24 -6.18 -12.26
C TYR A 316 -30.21 -5.36 -11.41
N ASN A 317 -29.87 -5.10 -10.15
CA ASN A 317 -30.75 -4.43 -9.18
C ASN A 317 -30.28 -3.01 -8.81
N VAL A 318 -29.59 -2.32 -9.73
CA VAL A 318 -29.16 -0.94 -9.51
C VAL A 318 -30.38 -0.02 -9.54
N PRO A 319 -30.67 0.72 -8.46
CA PRO A 319 -31.80 1.64 -8.42
C PRO A 319 -31.62 2.76 -9.46
N LEU A 320 -32.75 3.25 -9.98
CA LEU A 320 -32.75 4.42 -10.86
C LEU A 320 -32.21 5.64 -10.12
N ILE A 321 -31.52 6.52 -10.85
CA ILE A 321 -30.99 7.78 -10.31
C ILE A 321 -32.17 8.63 -9.87
N ALA A 322 -32.16 9.08 -8.61
CA ALA A 322 -33.23 9.89 -8.05
C ALA A 322 -33.31 11.26 -8.76
N LYS A 323 -34.52 11.75 -9.04
CA LYS A 323 -34.74 12.98 -9.84
C LYS A 323 -34.19 14.25 -9.19
N ASP A 324 -34.06 14.26 -7.88
CA ASP A 324 -33.54 15.35 -7.06
C ASP A 324 -32.00 15.32 -6.90
N THR A 325 -31.33 14.33 -7.47
CA THR A 325 -29.86 14.22 -7.41
C THR A 325 -29.21 15.36 -8.19
N LEU A 326 -28.23 16.05 -7.60
CA LEU A 326 -27.48 17.08 -8.32
C LEU A 326 -26.61 16.44 -9.41
N PHE A 327 -26.52 17.09 -10.58
CA PHE A 327 -25.78 16.55 -11.73
C PHE A 327 -24.32 16.15 -11.39
N ASN A 328 -23.64 16.94 -10.55
CA ASN A 328 -22.26 16.68 -10.12
C ASN A 328 -22.13 15.53 -9.09
N GLU A 329 -23.23 14.99 -8.57
CA GLU A 329 -23.26 13.87 -7.62
C GLU A 329 -23.71 12.55 -8.24
N ILE A 330 -24.06 12.56 -9.53
CA ILE A 330 -24.49 11.38 -10.26
C ILE A 330 -23.29 10.50 -10.54
N ILE A 331 -23.32 9.28 -9.99
CA ILE A 331 -22.39 8.21 -10.32
C ILE A 331 -23.21 7.05 -10.85
N VAL A 332 -22.96 6.68 -12.11
CA VAL A 332 -23.61 5.54 -12.73
C VAL A 332 -22.85 4.28 -12.31
N GLU A 333 -23.53 3.35 -11.64
CA GLU A 333 -22.91 2.07 -11.27
C GLU A 333 -22.57 1.27 -12.54
N THR A 334 -21.27 1.01 -12.72
CA THR A 334 -20.71 0.16 -13.78
C THR A 334 -20.05 -1.07 -13.19
N LEU A 335 -19.62 -1.99 -14.05
CA LEU A 335 -18.91 -3.19 -13.63
C LEU A 335 -17.62 -2.85 -12.86
N ASP A 336 -16.92 -1.81 -13.27
CA ASP A 336 -15.71 -1.33 -12.61
C ASP A 336 -16.03 -0.69 -11.26
N THR A 337 -17.10 0.11 -11.17
CA THR A 337 -17.59 0.64 -9.89
C THR A 337 -17.85 -0.49 -8.89
N VAL A 338 -18.52 -1.57 -9.33
CA VAL A 338 -18.80 -2.75 -8.50
C VAL A 338 -17.50 -3.43 -8.02
N ARG A 339 -16.60 -3.75 -8.95
CA ARG A 339 -15.32 -4.44 -8.65
C ARG A 339 -14.48 -3.65 -7.67
N PHE A 340 -14.24 -2.37 -7.95
CA PHE A 340 -13.36 -1.54 -7.14
C PHE A 340 -13.99 -1.20 -5.79
N THR A 341 -15.31 -1.03 -5.71
CA THR A 341 -16.00 -0.87 -4.43
C THR A 341 -15.83 -2.11 -3.56
N ALA A 342 -15.97 -3.32 -4.12
CA ALA A 342 -15.79 -4.55 -3.37
C ALA A 342 -14.35 -4.75 -2.86
N LEU A 343 -13.34 -4.38 -3.65
CA LEU A 343 -11.94 -4.44 -3.23
C LEU A 343 -11.60 -3.39 -2.18
N LEU A 344 -12.11 -2.16 -2.35
CA LEU A 344 -11.97 -1.10 -1.35
C LEU A 344 -12.62 -1.52 -0.03
N ASP A 345 -13.82 -2.08 -0.07
CA ASP A 345 -14.52 -2.58 1.11
C ASP A 345 -13.70 -3.63 1.86
N MET A 346 -13.25 -4.66 1.15
CA MET A 346 -12.40 -5.73 1.70
C MET A 346 -11.13 -5.17 2.37
N LEU A 347 -10.38 -4.30 1.68
CA LEU A 347 -9.10 -3.80 2.18
C LEU A 347 -9.26 -2.75 3.29
N VAL A 348 -10.28 -1.90 3.21
CA VAL A 348 -10.52 -0.83 4.20
C VAL A 348 -11.04 -1.40 5.52
N THR A 349 -11.98 -2.33 5.45
CA THR A 349 -12.51 -3.01 6.66
C THR A 349 -11.39 -3.70 7.44
N HIS A 350 -10.42 -4.28 6.72
CA HIS A 350 -9.26 -4.99 7.26
C HIS A 350 -8.00 -4.14 7.50
N GLN A 351 -8.10 -2.80 7.44
CA GLN A 351 -6.98 -1.89 7.70
C GLN A 351 -5.75 -2.08 6.79
N LYS A 352 -5.97 -2.50 5.53
CA LYS A 352 -4.94 -2.63 4.51
C LYS A 352 -4.91 -1.37 3.63
N SER A 353 -3.78 -0.68 3.52
CA SER A 353 -3.67 0.55 2.71
C SER A 353 -3.82 0.26 1.22
N VAL A 354 -4.48 1.16 0.48
CA VAL A 354 -4.82 0.98 -0.93
C VAL A 354 -4.28 2.14 -1.77
N LEU A 355 -3.70 1.82 -2.93
CA LEU A 355 -3.30 2.80 -3.93
C LEU A 355 -4.03 2.51 -5.24
N VAL A 356 -4.82 3.47 -5.71
CA VAL A 356 -5.52 3.38 -6.99
C VAL A 356 -4.77 4.16 -8.06
N VAL A 357 -4.32 3.48 -9.11
CA VAL A 357 -3.53 4.09 -10.20
C VAL A 357 -4.31 4.01 -11.50
N GLY A 358 -4.41 5.12 -12.23
CA GLY A 358 -5.05 5.10 -13.55
C GLY A 358 -5.11 6.46 -14.22
N PRO A 359 -5.36 6.51 -15.54
CA PRO A 359 -5.42 7.76 -16.32
C PRO A 359 -6.39 8.81 -15.78
N THR A 360 -6.28 10.04 -16.27
CA THR A 360 -7.19 11.11 -15.83
C THR A 360 -8.59 10.84 -16.33
N GLY A 361 -9.63 11.13 -15.53
CA GLY A 361 -11.02 10.94 -15.96
C GLY A 361 -11.56 9.50 -15.82
N THR A 362 -10.82 8.55 -15.24
CA THR A 362 -11.28 7.17 -15.04
C THR A 362 -12.11 6.94 -13.76
N GLY A 363 -12.59 8.00 -13.11
CA GLY A 363 -13.45 7.89 -11.93
C GLY A 363 -12.77 7.54 -10.60
N LYS A 364 -11.43 7.40 -10.55
CA LYS A 364 -10.67 7.01 -9.33
C LYS A 364 -11.12 7.71 -8.05
N SER A 365 -11.07 9.05 -8.05
CA SER A 365 -11.42 9.87 -6.90
C SER A 365 -12.90 9.76 -6.57
N ALA A 366 -13.76 9.72 -7.59
CA ALA A 366 -15.20 9.57 -7.43
C ALA A 366 -15.54 8.24 -6.74
N TYR A 367 -14.92 7.13 -7.15
CA TYR A 367 -15.15 5.80 -6.56
C TYR A 367 -14.74 5.75 -5.09
N ILE A 368 -13.56 6.29 -4.75
CA ILE A 368 -13.06 6.27 -3.37
C ILE A 368 -13.92 7.18 -2.48
N ILE A 369 -14.24 8.39 -2.95
CA ILE A 369 -15.08 9.35 -2.21
C ILE A 369 -16.48 8.77 -2.00
N GLU A 370 -17.09 8.19 -3.04
CA GLU A 370 -18.40 7.55 -2.93
C GLU A 370 -18.39 6.40 -1.94
N TYR A 371 -17.40 5.51 -2.02
CA TYR A 371 -17.26 4.41 -1.09
C TYR A 371 -17.15 4.92 0.36
N LEU A 372 -16.25 5.87 0.63
CA LEU A 372 -16.03 6.40 1.98
C LEU A 372 -17.23 7.19 2.53
N LEU A 373 -18.00 7.87 1.68
CA LEU A 373 -19.13 8.70 2.11
C LEU A 373 -20.48 7.99 2.10
N ARG A 374 -20.67 6.96 1.29
CA ARG A 374 -21.99 6.33 1.08
C ARG A 374 -22.03 4.85 1.43
N LYS A 375 -20.94 4.10 1.27
CA LYS A 375 -20.92 2.64 1.47
C LYS A 375 -20.28 2.22 2.80
N CYS A 376 -19.28 2.96 3.27
CA CYS A 376 -18.58 2.65 4.52
C CYS A 376 -19.40 3.07 5.76
N ASP A 377 -19.31 2.29 6.86
CA ASP A 377 -20.00 2.60 8.11
C ASP A 377 -19.45 3.89 8.74
N LYS A 378 -20.26 4.96 8.69
CA LYS A 378 -19.92 6.29 9.22
C LYS A 378 -19.75 6.33 10.73
N ALA A 379 -20.27 5.35 11.47
CA ALA A 379 -20.06 5.25 12.91
C ALA A 379 -18.64 4.80 13.23
N ILE A 380 -18.06 3.95 12.39
CA ILE A 380 -16.72 3.36 12.57
C ILE A 380 -15.68 4.17 11.81
N TYR A 381 -15.90 4.47 10.53
CA TYR A 381 -14.89 5.06 9.64
C TYR A 381 -15.14 6.55 9.40
N LYS A 382 -14.12 7.36 9.69
CA LYS A 382 -14.13 8.82 9.48
C LYS A 382 -13.13 9.21 8.39
N PRO A 383 -13.60 9.65 7.21
CA PRO A 383 -12.71 10.03 6.14
C PRO A 383 -12.09 11.42 6.34
N ILE A 384 -10.85 11.59 5.92
CA ILE A 384 -10.17 12.88 5.74
C ILE A 384 -9.76 12.96 4.27
N PHE A 385 -10.21 13.97 3.55
CA PHE A 385 -9.89 14.16 2.14
C PHE A 385 -8.79 15.20 1.97
N ILE A 386 -7.75 14.87 1.21
CA ILE A 386 -6.61 15.73 0.91
C ILE A 386 -6.30 15.63 -0.58
N ASN A 387 -6.25 16.76 -1.27
CA ASN A 387 -5.84 16.80 -2.67
C ASN A 387 -4.43 17.38 -2.75
N PHE A 388 -3.50 16.60 -3.29
CA PHE A 388 -2.16 17.08 -3.52
C PHE A 388 -2.08 17.93 -4.79
N SER A 389 -1.19 18.92 -4.74
CA SER A 389 -0.89 19.85 -5.82
C SER A 389 0.62 20.08 -5.84
N ALA A 390 1.13 20.74 -6.88
CA ALA A 390 2.55 21.08 -6.97
C ALA A 390 3.07 21.87 -5.75
N GLN A 391 2.21 22.67 -5.11
CA GLN A 391 2.58 23.52 -3.96
C GLN A 391 2.28 22.91 -2.59
N THR A 392 1.73 21.69 -2.55
CA THR A 392 1.42 21.03 -1.28
C THR A 392 2.72 20.74 -0.51
N SER A 393 2.80 21.23 0.73
CA SER A 393 3.95 21.04 1.62
C SER A 393 3.68 20.00 2.70
N ALA A 394 4.74 19.40 3.26
CA ALA A 394 4.62 18.48 4.40
C ALA A 394 3.90 19.13 5.60
N SER A 395 4.20 20.41 5.85
CA SER A 395 3.55 21.19 6.91
C SER A 395 2.03 21.27 6.73
N GLN A 396 1.55 21.61 5.52
CA GLN A 396 0.11 21.67 5.23
C GLN A 396 -0.55 20.30 5.39
N THR A 397 0.09 19.24 4.89
CA THR A 397 -0.42 17.86 5.03
C THR A 397 -0.56 17.46 6.50
N GLN A 398 0.45 17.75 7.32
CA GLN A 398 0.40 17.49 8.77
C GLN A 398 -0.73 18.28 9.43
N ASP A 399 -0.85 19.58 9.14
CA ASP A 399 -1.85 20.46 9.75
C ASP A 399 -3.28 20.00 9.41
N ILE A 400 -3.55 19.64 8.15
CA ILE A 400 -4.87 19.13 7.71
C ILE A 400 -5.24 17.86 8.47
N ILE A 401 -4.34 16.87 8.53
CA ILE A 401 -4.60 15.60 9.20
C ILE A 401 -4.78 15.81 10.70
N MET A 402 -3.84 16.49 11.35
CA MET A 402 -3.86 16.72 12.80
C MET A 402 -5.08 17.53 13.25
N SER A 403 -5.60 18.44 12.41
CA SER A 403 -6.81 19.22 12.73
C SER A 403 -8.07 18.39 12.92
N LYS A 404 -8.07 17.14 12.46
CA LYS A 404 -9.20 16.19 12.53
C LYS A 404 -8.98 15.07 13.56
N LEU A 405 -7.85 15.07 14.26
CA LEU A 405 -7.53 14.06 15.26
C LEU A 405 -7.70 14.62 16.68
N ASP A 406 -8.17 13.76 17.57
CA ASP A 406 -8.28 14.05 18.99
C ASP A 406 -7.00 13.63 19.72
N LYS A 407 -6.67 14.40 20.76
CA LYS A 407 -5.60 14.04 21.68
C LYS A 407 -6.08 12.94 22.63
N ARG A 408 -5.59 11.71 22.44
CA ARG A 408 -5.91 10.55 23.29
C ARG A 408 -5.27 10.65 24.67
N ARG A 409 -3.98 10.97 24.66
CA ARG A 409 -3.11 11.14 25.83
C ARG A 409 -1.92 12.00 25.43
N LYS A 410 -1.02 12.30 26.37
CA LYS A 410 0.18 13.11 26.08
C LYS A 410 0.98 12.48 24.93
N GLY A 411 1.11 13.22 23.83
CA GLY A 411 1.88 12.81 22.64
C GLY A 411 1.23 11.73 21.78
N VAL A 412 -0.06 11.37 21.98
CA VAL A 412 -0.75 10.37 21.14
C VAL A 412 -2.07 10.92 20.62
N TYR A 413 -2.26 10.81 19.31
CA TYR A 413 -3.40 11.34 18.57
C TYR A 413 -4.06 10.27 17.72
N GLY A 414 -5.37 10.38 17.56
CA GLY A 414 -6.19 9.48 16.75
C GLY A 414 -7.63 10.00 16.66
N PRO A 415 -8.51 9.34 15.90
CA PRO A 415 -9.94 9.65 15.87
C PRO A 415 -10.61 9.47 17.26
N PRO A 416 -11.90 9.76 17.44
CA PRO A 416 -12.65 9.41 18.65
C PRO A 416 -12.57 7.92 19.04
N VAL A 417 -12.89 7.57 20.31
CA VAL A 417 -12.68 6.18 20.81
C VAL A 417 -13.62 5.23 20.09
N GLY A 418 -13.08 4.10 19.60
CA GLY A 418 -13.85 3.11 18.85
C GLY A 418 -14.05 3.45 17.36
N GLN A 419 -13.55 4.61 16.90
CA GLN A 419 -13.56 5.00 15.50
C GLN A 419 -12.19 4.79 14.86
N LYS A 420 -12.18 4.68 13.54
CA LYS A 420 -10.99 4.60 12.69
C LYS A 420 -11.01 5.76 11.72
N CYS A 421 -9.86 6.35 11.46
CA CYS A 421 -9.71 7.44 10.50
C CYS A 421 -9.15 6.91 9.18
N VAL A 422 -9.77 7.26 8.06
CA VAL A 422 -9.28 6.91 6.73
C VAL A 422 -8.86 8.18 6.01
N VAL A 423 -7.55 8.40 5.88
CA VAL A 423 -7.00 9.52 5.13
C VAL A 423 -6.99 9.13 3.66
N PHE A 424 -7.71 9.88 2.82
CA PHE A 424 -7.64 9.79 1.38
C PHE A 424 -6.78 10.91 0.82
N VAL A 425 -5.72 10.55 0.10
CA VAL A 425 -4.86 11.47 -0.65
C VAL A 425 -5.10 11.29 -2.14
N ASP A 426 -5.71 12.30 -2.76
CA ASP A 426 -5.83 12.37 -4.21
C ASP A 426 -4.59 13.01 -4.83
N ASP A 427 -4.32 12.66 -6.09
CA ASP A 427 -3.20 13.19 -6.87
C ASP A 427 -1.83 13.05 -6.14
N LEU A 428 -1.60 11.89 -5.52
CA LEU A 428 -0.43 11.61 -4.66
C LEU A 428 0.91 12.01 -5.29
N ASN A 429 1.04 11.91 -6.61
CA ASN A 429 2.28 12.18 -7.35
C ASN A 429 2.37 13.58 -8.00
N MET A 430 1.49 14.50 -7.60
CA MET A 430 1.54 15.90 -7.99
C MET A 430 2.49 16.81 -7.20
N PRO A 431 2.87 16.55 -5.92
CA PRO A 431 3.78 17.43 -5.20
C PRO A 431 5.08 17.66 -5.95
N GLN A 432 5.58 18.90 -5.89
CA GLN A 432 6.84 19.25 -6.51
C GLN A 432 8.00 18.43 -5.92
N VAL A 433 8.81 17.88 -6.81
CA VAL A 433 10.05 17.19 -6.46
C VAL A 433 11.10 18.24 -6.12
N GLU A 434 11.72 18.10 -4.95
CA GLU A 434 12.85 18.94 -4.57
C GLU A 434 14.08 18.65 -5.45
N GLN A 435 15.10 19.52 -5.39
CA GLN A 435 16.31 19.45 -6.21
C GLN A 435 16.94 18.04 -6.29
N TYR A 436 16.83 17.25 -5.21
CA TYR A 436 17.44 15.93 -5.06
C TYR A 436 16.43 14.78 -5.10
N GLY A 437 15.25 14.96 -5.71
CA GLY A 437 14.33 13.86 -6.00
C GLY A 437 13.29 13.55 -4.93
N ALA A 438 13.43 14.11 -3.72
CA ALA A 438 12.48 13.87 -2.63
C ALA A 438 11.19 14.68 -2.80
N GLN A 439 10.08 14.12 -2.29
CA GLN A 439 8.78 14.78 -2.18
C GLN A 439 8.38 14.83 -0.69
N PRO A 440 8.65 15.94 0.04
CA PRO A 440 8.44 16.01 1.49
C PRO A 440 7.04 15.60 1.98
N PRO A 441 5.92 15.97 1.31
CA PRO A 441 4.59 15.52 1.74
C PRO A 441 4.45 13.99 1.72
N VAL A 442 5.06 13.32 0.75
CA VAL A 442 5.05 11.86 0.63
C VAL A 442 5.96 11.22 1.67
N GLU A 443 7.14 11.80 1.91
CA GLU A 443 8.06 11.34 2.95
C GLU A 443 7.48 11.50 4.37
N LEU A 444 6.65 12.53 4.61
CA LEU A 444 5.87 12.67 5.84
C LEU A 444 4.85 11.54 6.02
N LEU A 445 4.10 11.21 4.98
CA LEU A 445 3.17 10.08 5.03
C LEU A 445 3.93 8.76 5.23
N ARG A 446 5.11 8.60 4.61
CA ARG A 446 5.96 7.43 4.79
C ARG A 446 6.43 7.27 6.24
N GLN A 447 6.88 8.36 6.87
CA GLN A 447 7.25 8.37 8.29
C GLN A 447 6.11 7.84 9.17
N TRP A 448 4.87 8.23 8.88
CA TRP A 448 3.70 7.70 9.58
C TRP A 448 3.51 6.20 9.30
N LEU A 449 3.55 5.75 8.04
CA LEU A 449 3.33 4.34 7.69
C LEU A 449 4.40 3.39 8.26
N ASP A 450 5.66 3.83 8.30
CA ASP A 450 6.78 3.03 8.80
C ASP A 450 6.82 3.00 10.35
N HIS A 451 6.62 4.15 11.00
CA HIS A 451 6.96 4.34 12.41
C HIS A 451 5.80 4.75 13.31
N SER A 452 4.60 4.90 12.75
CA SER A 452 3.38 5.36 13.44
C SER A 452 3.58 6.65 14.23
N ASN A 453 4.42 7.56 13.71
CA ASN A 453 4.72 8.81 14.39
C ASN A 453 4.98 9.98 13.44
N TRP A 454 4.88 11.17 14.01
CA TRP A 454 5.43 12.42 13.49
C TRP A 454 6.16 13.17 14.61
N TYR A 455 6.63 14.37 14.29
CA TYR A 455 7.21 15.30 15.26
C TYR A 455 6.36 16.57 15.34
N ASP A 456 6.14 17.05 16.56
CA ASP A 456 5.43 18.30 16.81
C ASP A 456 6.29 19.48 16.32
N ARG A 457 5.69 20.35 15.52
CA ARG A 457 6.42 21.43 14.87
C ARG A 457 6.85 22.55 15.82
N LYS A 458 6.27 22.62 17.02
CA LYS A 458 6.55 23.65 18.04
C LYS A 458 7.58 23.17 19.05
N ASP A 459 7.36 22.02 19.67
CA ASP A 459 8.22 21.50 20.75
C ASP A 459 9.12 20.32 20.34
N GLN A 460 9.06 19.90 19.07
CA GLN A 460 9.82 18.79 18.48
C GLN A 460 9.59 17.43 19.17
N SER A 461 8.54 17.32 19.99
CA SER A 461 8.21 16.07 20.66
C SER A 461 7.63 15.04 19.69
N ARG A 462 7.82 13.76 20.01
CA ARG A 462 7.26 12.66 19.22
C ARG A 462 5.74 12.63 19.38
N ILE A 463 5.04 12.67 18.25
CA ILE A 463 3.59 12.48 18.11
C ILE A 463 3.36 11.03 17.66
N GLY A 464 2.69 10.22 18.46
CA GLY A 464 2.21 8.89 18.06
C GLY A 464 0.83 8.97 17.39
N LEU A 465 0.67 8.28 16.28
CA LEU A 465 -0.56 8.22 15.49
C LEU A 465 -1.16 6.81 15.62
N ILE A 466 -2.46 6.71 15.95
CA ILE A 466 -3.15 5.43 16.14
C ILE A 466 -4.52 5.43 15.46
N ASP A 467 -5.02 4.24 15.12
CA ASP A 467 -6.34 4.00 14.51
C ASP A 467 -6.56 4.77 13.19
N MET A 468 -5.50 4.87 12.39
CA MET A 468 -5.50 5.58 11.12
C MET A 468 -5.09 4.65 9.97
N GLN A 469 -5.67 4.87 8.80
CA GLN A 469 -5.39 4.16 7.56
C GLN A 469 -5.24 5.14 6.41
N LEU A 470 -4.39 4.81 5.42
CA LEU A 470 -4.16 5.64 4.24
C LEU A 470 -4.67 4.97 2.97
N ILE A 471 -5.41 5.74 2.18
CA ILE A 471 -5.82 5.41 0.81
C ILE A 471 -5.29 6.52 -0.10
N CYS A 472 -4.73 6.14 -1.25
CA CYS A 472 -4.20 7.10 -2.21
C CYS A 472 -4.77 6.85 -3.59
N ALA A 473 -4.87 7.91 -4.40
CA ALA A 473 -5.09 7.83 -5.83
C ALA A 473 -4.02 8.62 -6.59
N MET A 474 -3.61 8.15 -7.77
CA MET A 474 -2.71 8.89 -8.65
C MET A 474 -2.86 8.53 -10.13
N GLY A 475 -2.37 9.42 -10.99
CA GLY A 475 -2.15 9.10 -12.40
C GLY A 475 -0.84 8.34 -12.61
N PRO A 476 -0.69 7.60 -13.74
CA PRO A 476 0.59 7.07 -14.18
C PRO A 476 1.68 8.16 -14.19
N PRO A 477 2.94 7.83 -13.85
CA PRO A 477 4.04 8.78 -13.96
C PRO A 477 4.25 9.22 -15.42
N GLY A 478 4.64 10.48 -15.61
CA GLY A 478 4.76 11.12 -16.94
C GLY A 478 3.72 12.23 -17.15
N GLY A 479 3.90 13.03 -18.22
CA GLY A 479 2.97 14.11 -18.56
C GLY A 479 2.80 15.18 -17.47
N GLY A 480 3.87 15.47 -16.71
CA GLY A 480 3.86 16.42 -15.59
C GLY A 480 3.62 15.78 -14.21
N ARG A 481 3.38 14.46 -14.15
CA ARG A 481 3.28 13.70 -12.90
C ARG A 481 4.60 13.03 -12.54
N ASN A 482 4.96 13.10 -11.26
CA ASN A 482 6.23 12.58 -10.78
C ASN A 482 6.17 11.08 -10.48
N ALA A 483 7.32 10.43 -10.43
CA ALA A 483 7.42 9.06 -9.93
C ALA A 483 7.43 9.07 -8.40
N VAL A 484 6.70 8.15 -7.78
CA VAL A 484 6.70 7.97 -6.32
C VAL A 484 7.70 6.91 -5.94
N THR A 485 8.42 7.10 -4.84
CA THR A 485 9.48 6.19 -4.41
C THR A 485 8.94 4.79 -4.11
N ALA A 486 9.69 3.75 -4.50
CA ALA A 486 9.31 2.37 -4.21
C ALA A 486 9.17 2.10 -2.70
N ARG A 487 9.92 2.85 -1.88
CA ARG A 487 9.84 2.81 -0.42
C ARG A 487 8.49 3.27 0.12
N PHE A 488 7.83 4.23 -0.53
CA PHE A 488 6.47 4.59 -0.17
C PHE A 488 5.46 3.60 -0.74
N LEU A 489 5.64 3.19 -2.01
CA LEU A 489 4.71 2.28 -2.69
C LEU A 489 4.62 0.89 -2.04
N ARG A 490 5.67 0.43 -1.32
CA ARG A 490 5.70 -0.89 -0.62
C ARG A 490 4.65 -1.09 0.47
N HIS A 491 3.95 -0.02 0.85
CA HIS A 491 2.91 -0.05 1.88
C HIS A 491 1.52 -0.31 1.33
N PHE A 492 1.34 -0.27 0.01
CA PHE A 492 0.03 -0.26 -0.61
C PHE A 492 -0.26 -1.52 -1.42
N ASN A 493 -1.53 -1.91 -1.36
CA ASN A 493 -2.13 -2.78 -2.36
C ASN A 493 -2.48 -1.93 -3.58
N THR A 494 -1.77 -2.14 -4.70
CA THR A 494 -1.92 -1.33 -5.91
C THR A 494 -3.05 -1.88 -6.78
N ILE A 495 -4.07 -1.06 -7.04
CA ILE A 495 -5.19 -1.37 -7.93
C ILE A 495 -5.08 -0.49 -9.17
N GLY A 496 -4.91 -1.12 -10.34
CA GLY A 496 -4.95 -0.42 -11.63
C GLY A 496 -6.39 -0.15 -12.09
N ILE A 497 -6.67 1.04 -12.59
CA ILE A 497 -7.91 1.40 -13.29
C ILE A 497 -7.55 1.88 -14.70
N ASN A 498 -8.08 1.17 -15.69
CA ASN A 498 -7.86 1.49 -17.09
C ASN A 498 -8.88 2.51 -17.61
N GLU A 499 -8.67 2.98 -18.83
CA GLU A 499 -9.66 3.78 -19.55
C GLU A 499 -10.91 2.95 -19.83
N PHE A 500 -12.06 3.62 -19.80
CA PHE A 500 -13.33 2.99 -20.13
C PHE A 500 -13.37 2.60 -21.60
N ASP A 501 -14.03 1.50 -21.90
CA ASP A 501 -14.39 1.20 -23.27
C ASP A 501 -15.57 2.10 -23.74
N ASP A 502 -15.71 2.24 -25.05
CA ASP A 502 -16.76 3.08 -25.65
C ASP A 502 -18.18 2.61 -25.27
N LYS A 503 -18.36 1.31 -24.98
CA LYS A 503 -19.66 0.74 -24.61
C LYS A 503 -20.09 1.17 -23.21
N VAL A 504 -19.15 1.16 -22.26
CA VAL A 504 -19.34 1.62 -20.89
C VAL A 504 -19.58 3.12 -20.89
N LEU A 505 -18.81 3.91 -21.65
CA LEU A 505 -19.06 5.33 -21.81
C LEU A 505 -20.46 5.61 -22.38
N ALA A 506 -20.85 4.92 -23.46
CA ALA A 506 -22.18 5.06 -24.03
C ALA A 506 -23.28 4.73 -23.01
N THR A 507 -23.09 3.68 -22.19
CA THR A 507 -24.03 3.30 -21.13
C THR A 507 -24.15 4.40 -20.06
N ILE A 508 -23.02 4.95 -19.61
CA ILE A 508 -22.98 6.03 -18.61
C ILE A 508 -23.71 7.26 -19.15
N PHE A 509 -23.31 7.75 -20.33
CA PHE A 509 -23.88 8.98 -20.89
C PHE A 509 -25.36 8.80 -21.27
N THR A 510 -25.77 7.62 -21.76
CA THR A 510 -27.19 7.34 -22.05
C THR A 510 -28.02 7.41 -20.77
N LYS A 511 -27.61 6.76 -19.69
CA LYS A 511 -28.33 6.82 -18.40
C LYS A 511 -28.43 8.23 -17.84
N ILE A 512 -27.36 9.02 -17.94
CA ILE A 512 -27.36 10.42 -17.50
C ILE A 512 -28.30 11.27 -18.37
N MET A 513 -28.27 11.08 -19.69
CA MET A 513 -29.15 11.79 -20.63
C MET A 513 -30.62 11.43 -20.40
N GLU A 514 -30.94 10.15 -20.24
CA GLU A 514 -32.29 9.69 -19.92
C GLU A 514 -32.77 10.27 -18.59
N TRP A 515 -31.94 10.26 -17.55
CA TRP A 515 -32.25 10.92 -16.28
C TRP A 515 -32.50 12.42 -16.49
N HIS A 516 -31.64 13.12 -17.23
CA HIS A 516 -31.77 14.57 -17.43
C HIS A 516 -33.00 14.97 -18.24
N ILE A 517 -33.41 14.14 -19.21
CA ILE A 517 -34.60 14.38 -20.03
C ILE A 517 -35.89 14.03 -19.25
N THR A 518 -35.83 13.10 -18.31
CA THR A 518 -37.00 12.61 -17.56
C THR A 518 -37.16 13.21 -16.15
N ALA A 519 -36.12 13.86 -15.62
CA ALA A 519 -36.15 14.69 -14.42
C ALA A 519 -36.91 15.98 -14.68
#